data_AF-G3N9T6-F1
#
_entry.id   AF-G3N9T6-F1
#
_cell.length_a   1.000
_cell.length_b   1.000
_cell.length_c   1.000
_cell.angle_alpha   90.00
_cell.angle_beta   90.00
_cell.angle_gamma   90.00
#
_symmetry.space_group_name_H-M   'P 1'
#
loop_
_entity.id
_entity.type
_entity.pdbx_description
1 polymer ?
#
loop_
_entity_poly.entity_id
_entity_poly.type
_entity_poly.pdbx_seq_one_letter_code
_entity_poly.pdbx_strand_id
1 'polypeptide(L)'
;MGDSFLEQLTEDSVFLKAERRLDTELVDKVILQLNRIYPQILSDKEATKFRNLDVPTGVRLGELLAHLQGKGEEACREFYRALHLHVEEVYYSLPTRLRLRGCFSVAMGMALLYYYSGKQFSSYLASP
;
A
#
# COMPACT_ATOMS: atom_id res chain seq x y z
N MET A 1 -16.16 -3.04 1.32
CA MET A 1 -14.97 -2.44 1.95
C MET A 1 -13.87 -3.47 1.71
N GLY A 2 -12.94 -3.18 0.79
CA GLY A 2 -11.87 -4.12 0.47
C GLY A 2 -10.82 -4.07 1.56
N ASP A 3 -11.10 -4.78 2.65
CA ASP A 3 -10.31 -4.70 3.87
C ASP A 3 -9.08 -5.64 3.83
N SER A 4 -9.05 -6.57 2.88
CA SER A 4 -7.92 -7.50 2.73
C SER A 4 -6.77 -6.87 1.94
N PHE A 5 -5.54 -7.15 2.36
CA PHE A 5 -4.35 -6.72 1.62
C PHE A 5 -4.29 -7.29 0.20
N LEU A 6 -4.96 -8.42 -0.04
CA LEU A 6 -5.06 -9.06 -1.34
C LEU A 6 -5.86 -8.23 -2.34
N GLU A 7 -7.03 -7.74 -1.93
CA GLU A 7 -7.88 -6.88 -2.77
C GLU A 7 -7.19 -5.55 -3.05
N GLN A 8 -6.56 -4.96 -2.04
CA GLN A 8 -5.77 -3.75 -2.20
C GLN A 8 -4.64 -3.95 -3.21
N LEU A 9 -3.90 -5.06 -3.12
CA LEU A 9 -2.78 -5.34 -4.03
C LEU A 9 -3.28 -5.58 -5.45
N THR A 10 -4.48 -6.13 -5.61
CA THR A 10 -5.13 -6.32 -6.92
C THR A 10 -5.42 -4.98 -7.57
N GLU A 11 -6.05 -4.04 -6.85
CA GLU A 11 -6.30 -2.68 -7.34
C GLU A 11 -4.99 -1.94 -7.65
N ASP A 12 -4.04 -1.96 -6.71
CA ASP A 12 -2.77 -1.24 -6.82
C ASP A 12 -1.83 -1.83 -7.88
N SER A 13 -2.01 -3.09 -8.27
CA SER A 13 -1.14 -3.77 -9.24
C SER A 13 -1.09 -3.06 -10.59
N VAL A 14 -2.20 -2.46 -11.01
CA VAL A 14 -2.29 -1.72 -12.28
C VAL A 14 -1.42 -0.46 -12.21
N PHE A 15 -1.47 0.25 -11.08
CA PHE A 15 -0.67 1.44 -10.83
C PHE A 15 0.83 1.08 -10.74
N LEU A 16 1.16 0.05 -9.95
CA LEU A 16 2.55 -0.39 -9.73
C LEU A 16 3.24 -0.82 -11.03
N LYS A 17 2.54 -1.48 -11.96
CA LYS A 17 3.08 -1.90 -13.26
C LYS A 17 3.39 -0.72 -14.19
N ALA A 18 2.68 0.40 -14.04
CA ALA A 18 2.84 1.60 -14.87
C ALA A 18 3.79 2.64 -14.26
N GLU A 19 4.11 2.49 -12.97
CA GLU A 19 4.93 3.44 -12.21
C GLU A 19 6.41 3.37 -12.63
N ARG A 20 6.92 4.47 -13.18
CA ARG A 20 8.31 4.57 -13.65
C ARG A 20 9.31 4.72 -12.51
N ARG A 21 8.85 5.17 -11.34
CA ARG A 21 9.68 5.34 -10.13
C ARG A 21 10.08 4.01 -9.51
N LEU A 22 9.40 2.91 -9.86
CA LEU A 22 9.81 1.55 -9.50
C LEU A 22 10.84 1.05 -10.51
N ASP A 23 12.08 1.51 -10.33
CA ASP A 23 13.21 1.03 -11.12
C ASP A 23 13.65 -0.39 -10.70
N THR A 24 14.59 -0.94 -11.46
CA THR A 24 15.15 -2.27 -11.22
C THR A 24 15.78 -2.40 -9.83
N GLU A 25 16.47 -1.37 -9.35
CA GLU A 25 17.18 -1.42 -8.07
C GLU A 25 16.20 -1.48 -6.89
N LEU A 26 15.14 -0.68 -6.94
CA LEU A 26 14.11 -0.64 -5.91
C LEU A 26 13.30 -1.94 -5.88
N VAL A 27 12.94 -2.49 -7.04
CA VAL A 27 12.29 -3.81 -7.13
C VAL A 27 13.18 -4.89 -6.52
N ASP A 28 14.48 -4.88 -6.81
CA ASP A 28 15.45 -5.82 -6.25
C ASP A 28 15.57 -5.70 -4.73
N LYS A 29 15.56 -4.47 -4.18
CA LYS A 29 15.53 -4.23 -2.72
C LYS A 29 14.28 -4.82 -2.07
N VAL A 30 13.11 -4.61 -2.68
CA VAL A 30 11.84 -5.18 -2.20
C VAL A 30 11.89 -6.71 -2.21
N ILE A 31 12.37 -7.33 -3.29
CA ILE A 31 12.53 -8.79 -3.39
C ILE A 31 13.47 -9.31 -2.30
N LEU A 32 14.58 -8.61 -2.05
CA LEU A 32 15.54 -8.99 -1.01
C LEU A 32 14.95 -8.89 0.41
N GLN A 33 14.11 -7.89 0.70
CA GLN A 33 13.41 -7.81 1.98
C GLN A 33 12.48 -8.99 2.19
N LEU A 34 11.70 -9.33 1.17
CA LEU A 34 10.76 -10.45 1.22
C LEU A 34 11.46 -11.81 1.34
N ASN A 35 12.72 -11.91 0.90
CA ASN A 35 13.54 -13.11 1.07
C ASN A 35 14.23 -13.20 2.44
N ARG A 36 14.74 -12.09 2.97
CA ARG A 36 15.67 -12.12 4.11
C ARG A 36 15.03 -11.86 5.46
N ILE A 37 13.84 -11.25 5.50
CA ILE A 37 13.19 -10.85 6.75
C ILE A 37 12.18 -11.92 7.17
N TYR A 38 12.06 -12.16 8.47
CA TYR A 38 11.03 -13.02 9.03
C TYR A 38 9.68 -12.29 9.10
N PRO A 39 8.58 -12.90 8.61
CA PRO A 39 8.51 -14.21 7.96
C PRO A 39 9.07 -14.18 6.53
N GLN A 40 9.83 -15.20 6.15
CA GLN A 40 10.39 -15.32 4.80
C GLN A 40 9.27 -15.58 3.80
N ILE A 41 8.89 -14.55 3.05
CA ILE A 41 7.81 -14.61 2.06
C ILE A 41 8.28 -15.26 0.77
N LEU A 42 9.48 -14.91 0.30
CA LEU A 42 10.09 -15.50 -0.89
C LEU A 42 11.22 -16.44 -0.48
N SER A 43 11.27 -17.63 -1.06
CA SER A 43 12.45 -18.49 -0.97
C SER A 43 13.60 -17.92 -1.79
N ASP A 44 14.84 -18.34 -1.51
CA ASP A 44 16.01 -17.95 -2.29
C ASP A 44 15.88 -18.26 -3.79
N LYS A 45 15.17 -19.36 -4.13
CA LYS A 45 14.88 -19.74 -5.51
C LYS A 45 13.94 -18.75 -6.18
N GLU A 46 12.86 -18.35 -5.51
CA GLU A 46 11.90 -17.37 -6.00
C GLU A 46 12.53 -15.99 -6.11
N ALA A 47 13.31 -15.58 -5.12
CA ALA A 47 14.01 -14.30 -5.12
C ALA A 47 15.01 -14.20 -6.28
N THR A 48 15.78 -15.26 -6.54
CA THR A 48 16.70 -15.31 -7.68
C THR A 48 15.94 -15.23 -9.02
N LYS A 49 14.78 -15.92 -9.13
CA LYS A 49 13.93 -15.87 -10.33
C LYS A 49 13.44 -14.44 -10.62
N PHE A 50 12.91 -13.73 -9.62
CA PHE A 50 12.36 -12.38 -9.81
C PHE A 50 13.43 -11.30 -10.03
N ARG A 51 14.70 -11.62 -9.78
CA ARG A 51 15.85 -10.74 -10.02
C ARG A 51 16.56 -11.00 -11.34
N ASN A 52 16.02 -11.86 -12.20
CA ASN A 52 16.62 -12.15 -13.49
C ASN A 52 16.56 -10.91 -14.42
N LEU A 53 17.71 -10.27 -14.68
CA LEU A 53 17.80 -9.06 -15.50
C LEU A 53 17.50 -9.28 -17.00
N ASP A 54 17.42 -10.54 -17.46
CA ASP A 54 17.00 -10.87 -18.82
C ASP A 54 15.51 -10.55 -19.07
N VAL A 55 14.72 -10.41 -17.99
CA VAL A 55 13.29 -10.11 -18.06
C VAL A 55 13.04 -8.63 -17.72
N PRO A 56 12.24 -7.90 -18.53
CA PRO A 56 11.92 -6.50 -18.27
C PRO A 56 11.30 -6.29 -16.88
N THR A 57 11.69 -5.21 -16.19
CA THR A 57 11.28 -4.93 -14.81
C THR A 57 9.77 -4.89 -14.61
N GLY A 58 9.01 -4.31 -15.55
CA GLY A 58 7.54 -4.31 -15.47
C GLY A 58 6.93 -5.70 -15.53
N VAL A 59 7.52 -6.62 -16.31
CA VAL A 59 7.09 -8.02 -16.38
C VAL A 59 7.43 -8.74 -15.08
N ARG A 60 8.66 -8.59 -14.58
CA ARG A 60 9.09 -9.18 -13.29
C ARG A 60 8.23 -8.73 -12.12
N LEU A 61 7.94 -7.44 -12.05
CA LEU A 61 7.05 -6.86 -11.04
C LEU A 61 5.64 -7.42 -11.17
N GLY A 62 5.12 -7.55 -12.39
CA GLY A 62 3.81 -8.14 -12.63
C GLY A 62 3.72 -9.59 -12.16
N GLU A 63 4.72 -10.41 -12.46
CA GLU A 63 4.79 -11.80 -12.00
C GLU A 63 4.97 -11.91 -10.48
N LEU A 64 5.79 -11.05 -9.88
CA LEU A 64 5.98 -10.97 -8.43
C LEU A 64 4.66 -10.66 -7.73
N LEU A 65 3.91 -9.65 -8.20
CA LEU A 65 2.62 -9.27 -7.62
C LEU A 65 1.61 -10.41 -7.70
N ALA A 66 1.49 -11.06 -8.86
CA ALA A 66 0.60 -12.21 -9.02
C ALA A 66 0.99 -13.39 -8.11
N HIS A 67 2.30 -13.61 -7.94
CA HIS A 67 2.80 -14.66 -7.05
C HIS A 67 2.49 -14.37 -5.58
N LEU A 68 2.64 -13.13 -5.13
CA LEU A 68 2.30 -12.71 -3.76
C LEU A 68 0.80 -12.83 -3.49
N GLN A 69 -0.04 -12.47 -4.47
CA GLN A 69 -1.49 -12.66 -4.39
C GLN A 69 -1.85 -14.14 -4.21
N GLY A 70 -1.18 -15.05 -4.93
CA GLY A 70 -1.36 -16.48 -4.79
C GLY A 70 -0.85 -17.07 -3.48
N LYS A 71 0.17 -16.46 -2.84
CA LYS A 71 0.68 -16.90 -1.52
C LYS A 71 -0.27 -16.54 -0.38
N GLY A 72 -1.06 -15.48 -0.53
CA GLY A 72 -2.08 -15.07 0.43
C GLY A 72 -1.79 -13.74 1.13
N GLU A 73 -2.56 -13.47 2.17
CA GLU A 73 -2.67 -12.12 2.74
C GLU A 73 -1.39 -11.65 3.45
N GLU A 74 -0.67 -12.53 4.16
CA GLU A 74 0.60 -12.18 4.80
C GLU A 74 1.66 -11.73 3.79
N ALA A 75 1.74 -12.42 2.64
CA ALA A 75 2.67 -12.05 1.58
C ALA A 75 2.37 -10.67 1.00
N CYS A 76 1.08 -10.36 0.80
CA CYS A 76 0.64 -9.04 0.36
C CYS A 76 0.96 -7.95 1.40
N ARG A 77 0.74 -8.24 2.68
CA ARG A 77 1.04 -7.32 3.79
C ARG A 77 2.54 -6.99 3.88
N GLU A 78 3.39 -8.00 3.85
CA GLU A 78 4.84 -7.79 3.90
C GLU A 78 5.38 -7.10 2.65
N PHE A 79 4.75 -7.30 1.48
CA PHE A 79 5.05 -6.49 0.29
C PHE A 79 4.79 -5.01 0.52
N TYR A 80 3.63 -4.64 1.09
CA TYR A 80 3.36 -3.26 1.45
C TYR A 80 4.35 -2.70 2.46
N ARG A 81 4.78 -3.52 3.42
CA ARG A 81 5.80 -3.14 4.40
C ARG A 81 7.15 -2.89 3.73
N ALA A 82 7.58 -3.77 2.82
CA ALA A 82 8.80 -3.60 2.05
C ALA A 82 8.73 -2.37 1.13
N LEU A 83 7.59 -2.14 0.48
CA LEU A 83 7.38 -0.97 -0.36
C LEU A 83 7.43 0.33 0.45
N HIS A 84 6.83 0.36 1.65
CA HIS A 84 6.91 1.51 2.53
C HIS A 84 8.34 1.81 2.98
N LEU A 85 9.13 0.78 3.28
CA LEU A 85 10.52 0.93 3.73
C LEU A 85 11.49 1.38 2.63
N HIS A 86 11.34 0.85 1.41
CA HIS A 86 12.30 1.07 0.33
C HIS A 86 11.83 2.08 -0.72
N VAL A 87 10.51 2.31 -0.82
CA VAL A 87 9.89 3.14 -1.85
C VAL A 87 8.71 3.93 -1.26
N GLU A 88 8.97 4.60 -0.14
CA GLU A 88 7.95 5.30 0.66
C GLU A 88 7.06 6.22 -0.19
N GLU A 89 7.65 6.95 -1.13
CA GLU A 89 6.90 7.89 -1.96
C GLU A 89 5.90 7.20 -2.90
N VAL A 90 6.25 6.02 -3.45
CA VAL A 90 5.32 5.22 -4.26
C VAL A 90 4.25 4.60 -3.38
N TYR A 91 4.61 4.14 -2.18
CA TYR A 91 3.67 3.61 -1.20
C TYR A 91 2.55 4.63 -0.85
N TYR A 92 2.89 5.89 -0.63
CA TYR A 92 1.87 6.92 -0.38
C TYR A 92 1.08 7.34 -1.61
N SER A 93 1.60 7.08 -2.82
CA SER A 93 0.94 7.39 -4.08
C SER A 93 -0.06 6.31 -4.51
N LEU A 94 -0.14 5.20 -3.78
CA LEU A 94 -1.03 4.08 -4.10
C LEU A 94 -2.51 4.50 -4.05
N PRO A 95 -3.33 4.15 -5.06
CA PRO A 95 -4.76 4.43 -5.07
C PRO A 95 -5.49 4.02 -3.79
N THR A 96 -5.20 2.82 -3.27
CA THR A 96 -5.84 2.33 -2.03
C THR A 96 -5.47 3.17 -0.81
N ARG A 97 -4.22 3.64 -0.72
CA ARG A 97 -3.73 4.51 0.38
C ARG A 97 -4.29 5.92 0.29
N LEU A 98 -4.40 6.46 -0.91
CA LEU A 98 -5.03 7.76 -1.15
C LEU A 98 -6.52 7.72 -0.77
N ARG A 99 -7.25 6.66 -1.12
CA ARG A 99 -8.65 6.46 -0.71
C ARG A 99 -8.80 6.41 0.80
N LEU A 100 -7.96 5.61 1.48
CA LEU A 100 -7.96 5.52 2.95
C LEU A 100 -7.73 6.89 3.58
N ARG A 101 -6.71 7.64 3.13
CA ARG A 101 -6.40 8.97 3.66
C ARG A 101 -7.48 10.02 3.36
N GLY A 102 -8.09 9.96 2.17
CA GLY A 102 -9.22 10.82 1.79
C GLY A 102 -10.44 10.61 2.70
N CYS A 103 -10.73 9.36 3.07
CA CYS A 103 -11.81 9.06 4.01
C CYS A 103 -11.55 9.66 5.41
N PHE A 104 -10.32 9.62 5.92
CA PHE A 104 -9.99 10.24 7.20
C PHE A 104 -10.14 11.76 7.17
N SER A 105 -9.80 12.42 6.05
CA SER A 105 -9.96 13.87 5.91
C SER A 105 -11.44 14.30 5.95
N VAL A 106 -12.32 13.60 5.23
CA VAL A 106 -13.76 13.90 5.26
C VAL A 106 -14.36 13.59 6.63
N ALA A 107 -14.01 12.46 7.24
CA ALA A 107 -14.49 12.09 8.57
C ALA A 107 -14.03 13.06 9.65
N MET A 108 -12.75 13.49 9.63
CA MET A 108 -12.25 14.54 10.54
C MET A 108 -12.92 15.89 10.28
N GLY A 109 -13.12 16.26 9.01
CA GLY A 109 -13.86 17.48 8.65
C GLY A 109 -15.28 17.46 9.20
N MET A 110 -16.00 16.36 9.04
CA MET A 110 -17.34 16.17 9.60
C MET A 110 -17.31 16.17 11.14
N ALA A 111 -16.36 15.49 11.78
CA ALA A 111 -16.23 15.47 13.24
C ALA A 111 -15.95 16.86 13.82
N LEU A 112 -15.11 17.66 13.15
CA LEU A 112 -14.88 19.06 13.51
C LEU A 112 -16.16 19.88 13.32
N LEU A 113 -16.88 19.75 12.20
CA LEU A 113 -18.15 20.44 12.00
C LEU A 113 -19.17 20.08 13.09
N TYR A 114 -19.35 18.79 13.43
CA TYR A 114 -20.22 18.36 14.52
C TYR A 114 -19.81 18.95 15.87
N TYR A 115 -18.52 18.97 16.18
CA TYR A 115 -17.99 19.54 17.42
C TYR A 115 -18.21 21.07 17.50
N TYR A 116 -18.01 21.78 16.39
CA TYR A 116 -18.20 23.23 16.31
C TYR A 116 -19.69 23.63 16.29
N SER A 117 -20.55 22.89 15.58
CA SER A 117 -22.00 23.10 15.61
C SER A 117 -22.61 22.80 16.98
N GLY A 118 -22.04 21.85 17.74
CA GLY A 118 -22.44 21.57 19.12
C GLY A 118 -22.18 22.72 20.10
N LYS A 119 -21.22 23.62 19.81
CA LYS A 119 -20.96 24.81 20.65
C LYS A 119 -21.87 25.99 20.35
N GLN A 120 -22.47 26.07 19.15
CA GLN A 120 -23.29 27.23 18.75
C GLN A 120 -24.74 27.16 19.27
N PHE A 121 -25.23 25.98 19.65
CA PHE A 121 -26.58 25.82 20.21
C PHE A 121 -26.69 26.12 21.71
N SER A 122 -25.57 26.16 22.44
CA SER A 122 -25.59 26.41 23.89
C SER A 122 -25.63 27.90 24.26
N SER A 123 -25.35 28.82 23.33
CA SER A 123 -25.35 30.27 23.58
C SER A 123 -26.72 30.94 23.38
N TYR A 124 -27.74 30.22 22.89
CA TYR A 124 -29.11 30.72 22.75
C TYR A 124 -30.05 30.32 23.90
N LEU A 125 -29.59 29.50 24.85
CA LEU A 125 -30.38 29.04 26.01
C LEU A 125 -29.86 29.56 27.36
N ALA A 126 -28.84 30.42 27.36
CA ALA A 126 -28.33 31.09 28.56
C ALA A 126 -28.58 32.59 28.49
N SER A 127 -29.85 32.99 28.59
CA SER A 127 -30.25 34.35 28.95
C SER A 127 -31.50 34.26 29.84
N PRO A 128 -31.35 34.41 31.17
CA PRO A 128 -32.41 35.00 31.99
C PRO A 128 -32.45 36.53 31.84
#